data_AF-A0A7C6FRC3-F1
#
_entry.id   AF-A0A7C6FRC3-F1
#
_cell.length_a   1.000
_cell.length_b   1.000
_cell.length_c   1.000
_cell.angle_alpha   90.00
_cell.angle_beta   90.00
_cell.angle_gamma   90.00
#
_symmetry.space_group_name_H-M   'P 1'
#
loop_
_entity.id
_entity.type
_entity.pdbx_description
1 polymer ?
#
loop_
_entity_poly.entity_id
_entity_poly.type
_entity_poly.pdbx_seq_one_letter_code
_entity_poly.pdbx_strand_id
1 'polypeptide(L)'
;MRQIKVGVIGFGTVGMGTVKALWNQKEEIEKELGVGVKVVKIVDKEWMIGRPMVVPPDIKSSDPSEVIDDPEIEIVVEAMGGIDPAFDYVSQALARGKTVITPNKELIAKKGRELFQLSAENETDVYFEGAVGGGIPIIHTLKEQLLGDDILEVIGIVNGTTNYILSEMSLRKTSFEKALEDAKRKGFAEPIPTNDVEGYDSTYKIAILATLCFHGRVDVEKVY
;
A
#
# COMPACT_ATOMS: atom_id res chain seq x y z
N MET A 1 23.47 6.20 17.97
CA MET A 1 22.90 6.40 16.63
C MET A 1 21.39 6.33 16.77
N ARG A 2 20.63 7.24 16.14
CA ARG A 2 19.16 7.25 16.24
C ARG A 2 18.60 5.99 15.57
N GLN A 3 17.60 5.38 16.18
CA GLN A 3 16.89 4.23 15.63
C GLN A 3 15.41 4.55 15.54
N ILE A 4 14.86 4.52 14.33
CA ILE A 4 13.45 4.72 14.03
C ILE A 4 12.74 3.38 14.23
N LYS A 5 11.73 3.37 15.09
CA LYS A 5 10.93 2.18 15.38
C LYS A 5 9.68 2.14 14.51
N VAL A 6 9.46 0.98 13.90
CA VAL A 6 8.38 0.73 12.94
C VAL A 6 7.45 -0.35 13.49
N GLY A 7 6.15 -0.04 13.51
CA GLY A 7 5.08 -1.01 13.69
C GLY A 7 4.45 -1.37 12.35
N VAL A 8 4.09 -2.64 12.16
CA VAL A 8 3.43 -3.11 10.93
C VAL A 8 2.07 -3.68 11.28
N ILE A 9 1.00 -3.24 10.63
CA ILE A 9 -0.36 -3.76 10.81
C ILE A 9 -0.80 -4.40 9.49
N GLY A 10 -1.02 -5.71 9.51
CA GLY A 10 -1.22 -6.53 8.32
C GLY A 10 0.10 -7.15 7.85
N PHE A 11 0.19 -8.47 7.87
CA PHE A 11 1.42 -9.21 7.60
C PHE A 11 1.27 -10.21 6.43
N GLY A 12 0.32 -9.95 5.53
CA GLY A 12 0.15 -10.70 4.27
C GLY A 12 1.32 -10.50 3.30
N THR A 13 1.10 -10.69 2.00
CA THR A 13 2.16 -10.60 0.96
C THR A 13 2.96 -9.30 1.05
N VAL A 14 2.27 -8.15 1.14
CA VAL A 14 2.93 -6.84 1.16
C VAL A 14 3.61 -6.59 2.51
N GLY A 15 2.91 -6.77 3.64
CA GLY A 15 3.50 -6.59 4.97
C GLY A 15 4.74 -7.45 5.20
N MET A 16 4.69 -8.73 4.78
CA MET A 16 5.84 -9.63 4.81
C MET A 16 6.98 -9.15 3.90
N GLY A 17 6.66 -8.71 2.68
CA GLY A 17 7.62 -8.13 1.75
C GLY A 17 8.34 -6.91 2.34
N THR A 18 7.59 -6.02 3.00
CA THR A 18 8.13 -4.83 3.68
C THR A 18 9.07 -5.21 4.81
N VAL A 19 8.67 -6.09 5.73
CA VAL A 19 9.53 -6.49 6.86
C VAL A 19 10.79 -7.20 6.34
N LYS A 20 10.66 -8.08 5.35
CA LYS A 20 11.80 -8.74 4.71
C LYS A 20 12.76 -7.73 4.08
N ALA A 21 12.25 -6.73 3.36
CA ALA A 21 13.07 -5.70 2.75
C ALA A 21 13.82 -4.88 3.80
N LEU A 22 13.14 -4.44 4.87
CA LEU A 22 13.75 -3.67 5.96
C LEU A 22 14.85 -4.46 6.69
N TRP A 23 14.63 -5.76 6.95
CA TRP A 23 15.65 -6.58 7.59
C TRP A 23 16.85 -6.84 6.68
N ASN A 24 16.62 -7.11 5.39
CA ASN A 24 17.70 -7.38 4.44
C ASN A 24 18.54 -6.14 4.12
N GLN A 25 17.95 -4.95 4.16
CA GLN A 25 18.60 -3.69 3.79
C GLN A 25 19.05 -2.86 4.99
N LYS A 26 18.93 -3.39 6.22
CA LYS A 26 19.20 -2.64 7.45
C LYS A 26 20.58 -1.95 7.44
N GLU A 27 21.63 -2.67 7.07
CA GLU A 27 23.00 -2.14 7.05
C GLU A 27 23.18 -1.03 6.01
N GLU A 28 22.57 -1.19 4.83
CA GLU A 28 22.66 -0.19 3.77
C GLU A 28 21.86 1.08 4.12
N ILE A 29 20.67 0.92 4.70
CA ILE A 29 19.86 2.04 5.22
C ILE A 29 20.65 2.81 6.28
N GLU A 30 21.27 2.11 7.23
CA GLU A 30 22.09 2.70 8.28
C GLU A 30 23.30 3.46 7.71
N LYS A 31 23.95 2.89 6.70
CA LYS A 31 25.10 3.48 6.02
C LYS A 31 24.75 4.75 5.23
N GLU A 32 23.68 4.71 4.45
CA GLU A 32 23.30 5.79 3.53
C GLU A 32 22.56 6.94 4.24
N LEU A 33 21.71 6.62 5.22
CA LEU A 33 20.86 7.62 5.90
C LEU A 33 21.40 8.04 7.28
N GLY A 34 22.40 7.34 7.82
CA GLY A 34 22.93 7.59 9.17
C GLY A 34 21.96 7.30 10.31
N VAL A 35 20.83 6.65 10.02
CA VAL A 35 19.78 6.27 10.97
C VAL A 35 19.42 4.79 10.79
N GLY A 36 19.19 4.10 11.91
CA GLY A 36 18.74 2.70 11.87
C GLY A 36 17.22 2.61 11.81
N VAL A 37 16.70 1.60 11.10
CA VAL A 37 15.27 1.28 11.08
C VAL A 37 15.05 -0.08 11.73
N LYS A 38 14.13 -0.15 12.69
CA LYS A 38 13.83 -1.38 13.43
C LYS A 38 12.34 -1.66 13.46
N VAL A 39 11.94 -2.80 12.90
CA VAL A 39 10.60 -3.35 13.11
C VAL A 39 10.52 -3.89 14.53
N VAL A 40 9.64 -3.30 15.36
CA VAL A 40 9.50 -3.65 16.78
C VAL A 40 8.20 -4.40 17.09
N LYS A 41 7.20 -4.26 16.24
CA LYS A 41 5.91 -4.92 16.40
C LYS A 41 5.28 -5.18 15.03
N ILE A 42 4.68 -6.35 14.89
CA ILE A 42 3.93 -6.78 13.72
C ILE A 42 2.59 -7.28 14.25
N VAL A 43 1.50 -6.76 13.70
CA VAL A 43 0.14 -7.09 14.07
C VAL A 43 -0.54 -7.80 12.91
N ASP A 44 -1.09 -8.98 13.18
CA ASP A 44 -1.89 -9.73 12.24
C ASP A 44 -2.88 -10.64 12.98
N LYS A 45 -4.07 -10.84 12.41
CA LYS A 45 -5.12 -11.69 13.02
C LYS A 45 -4.81 -13.18 12.87
N GLU A 46 -4.02 -13.56 11.85
CA GLU A 46 -3.91 -14.93 11.36
C GLU A 46 -2.47 -15.46 11.48
N TRP A 47 -1.91 -15.42 12.69
CA TRP A 47 -0.58 -15.99 12.97
C TRP A 47 -0.50 -17.51 12.76
N MET A 48 -1.64 -18.21 12.78
CA MET A 48 -1.70 -19.66 12.60
C MET A 48 -1.56 -20.11 11.15
N ILE A 49 -1.72 -19.20 10.18
CA ILE A 49 -1.46 -19.52 8.78
C ILE A 49 0.05 -19.63 8.60
N GLY A 50 0.52 -20.77 8.09
CA GLY A 50 1.94 -20.99 7.82
C GLY A 50 2.48 -19.92 6.87
N ARG A 51 3.35 -19.04 7.37
CA ARG A 51 4.02 -18.02 6.56
C ARG A 51 5.42 -18.48 6.20
N PRO A 52 5.92 -18.16 4.99
CA PRO A 52 7.27 -18.57 4.57
C PRO A 52 8.39 -17.81 5.29
N MET A 53 8.05 -16.89 6.18
CA MET A 53 8.99 -16.03 6.90
C MET A 53 8.92 -16.27 8.41
N VAL A 54 10.07 -16.53 9.03
CA VAL A 54 10.19 -16.67 10.48
C VAL A 54 10.23 -15.27 11.10
N VAL A 55 9.32 -15.04 12.04
CA VAL A 55 9.23 -13.80 12.81
C VAL A 55 9.45 -14.14 14.30
N PRO A 56 10.31 -13.41 15.02
CA PRO A 56 10.51 -13.59 16.46
C PRO A 56 9.17 -13.49 17.23
N PRO A 57 8.88 -14.39 18.19
CA PRO A 57 7.59 -14.39 18.89
C PRO A 57 7.27 -13.10 19.66
N ASP A 58 8.28 -12.40 20.17
CA ASP A 58 8.18 -11.18 20.98
C ASP A 58 7.65 -9.96 20.20
N ILE A 59 7.88 -9.93 18.89
CA ILE A 59 7.40 -8.85 18.03
C ILE A 59 6.08 -9.18 17.33
N LYS A 60 5.48 -10.35 17.56
CA LYS A 60 4.17 -10.71 17.04
C LYS A 60 3.07 -10.23 17.98
N SER A 61 1.98 -9.71 17.44
CA SER A 61 0.76 -9.45 18.19
C SER A 61 -0.48 -9.60 17.29
N SER A 62 -1.64 -9.84 17.90
CA SER A 62 -2.94 -9.76 17.23
C SER A 62 -3.71 -8.49 17.62
N ASP A 63 -3.13 -7.64 18.46
CA ASP A 63 -3.74 -6.42 18.97
C ASP A 63 -3.12 -5.18 18.30
N PRO A 64 -3.87 -4.46 17.45
CA PRO A 64 -3.42 -3.22 16.81
C PRO A 64 -3.01 -2.12 17.80
N SER A 65 -3.56 -2.11 19.02
CA SER A 65 -3.21 -1.11 20.03
C SER A 65 -1.73 -1.20 20.42
N GLU A 66 -1.10 -2.38 20.36
CA GLU A 66 0.34 -2.53 20.60
C GLU A 66 1.22 -1.79 19.57
N VAL A 67 0.67 -1.42 18.41
CA VAL A 67 1.35 -0.57 17.42
C VAL A 67 0.90 0.89 17.55
N ILE A 68 -0.40 1.12 17.70
CA ILE A 68 -1.02 2.45 17.68
C ILE A 68 -0.72 3.24 18.96
N ASP A 69 -0.71 2.57 20.12
CA ASP A 69 -0.55 3.23 21.42
C ASP A 69 0.89 3.25 21.93
N ASP A 70 1.79 2.44 21.35
CA ASP A 70 3.20 2.40 21.76
C ASP A 70 3.90 3.75 21.43
N PRO A 71 4.29 4.55 22.43
CA PRO A 71 4.90 5.86 22.20
C PRO A 71 6.29 5.77 21.56
N GLU A 72 6.93 4.60 21.57
CA GLU A 72 8.24 4.42 20.96
C GLU A 72 8.15 4.21 19.44
N ILE A 73 7.00 3.81 18.90
CA ILE A 73 6.80 3.62 17.44
C ILE A 73 6.57 4.97 16.77
N GLU A 74 7.46 5.36 15.86
CA GLU A 74 7.38 6.61 15.09
C GLU A 74 6.64 6.42 13.76
N ILE A 75 6.75 5.23 13.16
CA ILE A 75 6.18 4.92 11.84
C ILE A 75 5.29 3.68 11.92
N VAL A 76 4.10 3.78 11.34
CA VAL A 76 3.17 2.66 11.16
C VAL A 76 3.06 2.30 9.68
N VAL A 77 3.35 1.05 9.34
CA VAL A 77 3.05 0.50 8.02
C VAL A 77 1.70 -0.21 8.09
N GLU A 78 0.68 0.31 7.40
CA GLU A 78 -0.62 -0.35 7.26
C GLU A 78 -0.65 -1.13 5.94
N ALA A 79 -0.89 -2.43 6.00
CA ALA A 79 -0.94 -3.34 4.86
C ALA A 79 -2.03 -4.41 5.01
N MET A 80 -3.18 -4.04 5.59
CA MET A 80 -4.34 -4.92 5.76
C MET A 80 -5.23 -4.95 4.50
N GLY A 81 -5.33 -3.82 3.80
CA GLY A 81 -6.30 -3.64 2.72
C GLY A 81 -7.72 -3.36 3.25
N GLY A 82 -8.63 -3.00 2.33
CA GLY A 82 -10.00 -2.61 2.67
C GLY A 82 -10.11 -1.24 3.34
N ILE A 83 -11.33 -0.83 3.70
CA ILE A 83 -11.57 0.45 4.39
C ILE A 83 -11.61 0.24 5.90
N ASP A 84 -12.47 -0.64 6.38
CA ASP A 84 -12.63 -0.92 7.82
C ASP A 84 -12.01 -2.28 8.16
N PRO A 85 -11.15 -2.38 9.19
CA PRO A 85 -10.83 -1.36 10.21
C PRO A 85 -9.62 -0.47 9.86
N ALA A 86 -9.11 -0.49 8.62
CA ALA A 86 -7.89 0.23 8.24
C ALA A 86 -7.97 1.74 8.48
N PHE A 87 -9.08 2.38 8.11
CA PHE A 87 -9.30 3.81 8.30
C PHE A 87 -9.23 4.21 9.77
N ASP A 88 -9.85 3.42 10.65
CA ASP A 88 -9.84 3.67 12.10
C ASP A 88 -8.41 3.58 12.65
N TYR A 89 -7.68 2.52 12.33
CA TYR A 89 -6.31 2.32 12.84
C TYR A 89 -5.33 3.37 12.32
N VAL A 90 -5.43 3.73 11.04
CA VAL A 90 -4.60 4.80 10.45
C VAL A 90 -4.94 6.14 11.09
N SER A 91 -6.22 6.44 11.28
CA SER A 91 -6.64 7.70 11.91
C SER A 91 -6.12 7.81 13.35
N GLN A 92 -6.23 6.74 14.14
CA GLN A 92 -5.72 6.72 15.51
C GLN A 92 -4.19 6.85 15.55
N ALA A 93 -3.46 6.21 14.64
CA ALA A 93 -2.01 6.34 14.55
C ALA A 93 -1.57 7.79 14.26
N LEU A 94 -2.21 8.45 13.28
CA LEU A 94 -1.96 9.85 12.94
C LEU A 94 -2.28 10.77 14.13
N ALA A 95 -3.41 10.56 14.80
CA ALA A 95 -3.80 11.32 16.00
C ALA A 95 -2.84 11.13 17.19
N ARG A 96 -2.00 10.08 17.17
CA ARG A 96 -0.93 9.84 18.15
C ARG A 96 0.44 10.32 17.67
N GLY A 97 0.50 11.14 16.63
CA GLY A 97 1.73 11.74 16.13
C GLY A 97 2.63 10.76 15.36
N LYS A 98 2.05 9.68 14.80
CA LYS A 98 2.81 8.68 14.04
C LYS A 98 2.68 8.92 12.54
N THR A 99 3.78 8.84 11.81
CA THR A 99 3.75 8.82 10.35
C THR A 99 3.20 7.48 9.88
N VAL A 100 2.31 7.50 8.88
CA VAL A 100 1.71 6.30 8.31
C VAL A 100 2.19 6.06 6.88
N ILE A 101 2.54 4.82 6.57
CA ILE A 101 2.85 4.35 5.22
C ILE A 101 1.83 3.27 4.85
N THR A 102 1.12 3.42 3.73
CA THR A 102 0.10 2.45 3.31
C THR A 102 0.07 2.22 1.78
N PRO A 103 0.06 0.97 1.29
CA PRO A 103 -0.20 0.65 -0.10
C PRO A 103 -1.72 0.50 -0.38
N ASN A 104 -2.58 0.90 0.57
CA ASN A 104 -4.02 0.67 0.49
C ASN A 104 -4.71 1.71 -0.40
N LYS A 105 -4.67 1.46 -1.71
CA LYS A 105 -5.34 2.26 -2.74
C LYS A 105 -6.82 2.51 -2.49
N GLU A 106 -7.57 1.55 -1.95
CA GLU A 106 -8.99 1.73 -1.69
C GLU A 106 -9.19 2.76 -0.57
N LEU A 107 -8.41 2.63 0.51
CA LEU A 107 -8.42 3.57 1.62
C LEU A 107 -8.04 4.98 1.16
N ILE A 108 -6.95 5.14 0.42
CA ILE A 108 -6.50 6.45 -0.06
C ILE A 108 -7.52 7.06 -1.03
N ALA A 109 -8.07 6.29 -1.97
CA ALA A 109 -9.02 6.80 -2.94
C ALA A 109 -10.33 7.27 -2.29
N LYS A 110 -10.85 6.55 -1.29
CA LYS A 110 -12.14 6.86 -0.65
C LYS A 110 -12.02 7.79 0.55
N LYS A 111 -10.98 7.65 1.36
CA LYS A 111 -10.78 8.32 2.66
C LYS A 111 -9.53 9.19 2.74
N GLY A 112 -8.80 9.34 1.64
CA GLY A 112 -7.56 10.12 1.63
C GLY A 112 -7.72 11.54 2.13
N ARG A 113 -8.82 12.24 1.78
CA ARG A 113 -9.04 13.62 2.26
C ARG A 113 -9.04 13.70 3.79
N GLU A 114 -9.83 12.84 4.43
CA GLU A 114 -9.94 12.78 5.89
C GLU A 114 -8.57 12.45 6.52
N LEU A 115 -7.84 11.51 5.94
CA LEU A 115 -6.51 11.12 6.43
C LEU A 115 -5.47 12.21 6.27
N PHE A 116 -5.39 12.87 5.11
CA PHE A 116 -4.43 13.96 4.87
C PHE A 116 -4.75 15.19 5.72
N GLN A 117 -6.03 15.49 5.94
CA GLN A 117 -6.42 16.57 6.85
C GLN A 117 -5.98 16.24 8.29
N LEU A 118 -6.27 15.03 8.77
CA LEU A 118 -5.85 14.61 10.10
C LEU A 118 -4.32 14.60 10.24
N SER A 119 -3.61 14.16 9.20
CA SER A 119 -2.16 14.17 9.12
C SER A 119 -1.61 15.59 9.33
N ALA A 120 -2.17 16.58 8.60
CA ALA A 120 -1.79 17.98 8.71
C ALA A 120 -2.11 18.58 10.09
N GLU A 121 -3.26 18.24 10.68
CA GLU A 121 -3.65 18.71 12.02
C GLU A 121 -2.75 18.18 13.15
N ASN A 122 -2.13 17.01 12.94
CA ASN A 122 -1.26 16.36 13.94
C ASN A 122 0.24 16.43 13.60
N GLU A 123 0.62 17.22 12.58
CA GLU A 123 2.03 17.35 12.13
C GLU A 123 2.70 16.00 11.81
N THR A 124 1.94 15.11 11.16
CA THR A 124 2.38 13.78 10.70
C THR A 124 2.32 13.69 9.18
N ASP A 125 2.86 12.61 8.63
CA ASP A 125 2.81 12.31 7.20
C ASP A 125 2.01 11.04 6.88
N VAL A 126 1.41 11.03 5.68
CA VAL A 126 0.83 9.84 5.05
C VAL A 126 1.53 9.59 3.71
N TYR A 127 2.29 8.50 3.63
CA TYR A 127 2.95 8.04 2.40
C TYR A 127 2.21 6.85 1.80
N PHE A 128 2.06 6.84 0.47
CA PHE A 128 1.24 5.83 -0.21
C PHE A 128 1.75 5.42 -1.60
N GLU A 129 3.06 5.49 -1.82
CA GLU A 129 3.69 5.09 -3.10
C GLU A 129 3.26 3.68 -3.53
N GLY A 130 3.25 2.71 -2.61
CA GLY A 130 2.86 1.34 -2.90
C GLY A 130 1.39 1.15 -3.31
N ALA A 131 0.55 2.19 -3.26
CA ALA A 131 -0.86 2.11 -3.66
C ALA A 131 -1.05 2.09 -5.18
N VAL A 132 -0.15 2.74 -5.94
CA VAL A 132 -0.26 2.87 -7.40
C VAL A 132 1.07 2.52 -8.04
N GLY A 133 1.07 1.75 -9.13
CA GLY A 133 2.30 1.42 -9.85
C GLY A 133 3.22 0.40 -9.15
N GLY A 134 2.89 -0.02 -7.92
CA GLY A 134 3.64 -1.06 -7.20
C GLY A 134 5.05 -0.62 -6.86
N GLY A 135 6.03 -1.01 -7.70
CA GLY A 135 7.44 -0.59 -7.57
C GLY A 135 7.82 0.59 -8.46
N ILE A 136 6.89 1.11 -9.27
CA ILE A 136 7.11 2.31 -10.10
C ILE A 136 6.93 3.55 -9.19
N PRO A 137 7.90 4.47 -9.09
CA PRO A 137 7.86 5.61 -8.18
C PRO A 137 6.96 6.75 -8.69
N ILE A 138 5.72 6.45 -9.06
CA ILE A 138 4.84 7.38 -9.77
C ILE A 138 4.29 8.48 -8.86
N ILE A 139 3.98 8.17 -7.60
CA ILE A 139 3.42 9.14 -6.66
C ILE A 139 4.46 10.21 -6.32
N HIS A 140 5.69 9.81 -5.99
CA HIS A 140 6.79 10.74 -5.73
C HIS A 140 7.14 11.57 -6.97
N THR A 141 7.21 10.96 -8.17
CA THR A 141 7.45 11.72 -9.42
C THR A 141 6.38 12.79 -9.63
N LEU A 142 5.09 12.47 -9.44
CA LEU A 142 4.00 13.44 -9.61
C LEU A 142 3.99 14.52 -8.52
N LYS A 143 4.27 14.16 -7.26
CA LYS A 143 4.19 15.10 -6.13
C LYS A 143 5.39 16.04 -6.03
N GLU A 144 6.57 15.60 -6.43
CA GLU A 144 7.81 16.32 -6.17
C GLU A 144 8.56 16.71 -7.45
N GLN A 145 8.69 15.80 -8.41
CA GLN A 145 9.54 16.02 -9.58
C GLN A 145 8.83 16.82 -10.69
N LEU A 146 7.51 16.64 -10.81
CA LEU A 146 6.68 17.30 -11.82
C LEU A 146 5.81 18.42 -11.24
N LEU A 147 6.08 18.87 -10.01
CA LEU A 147 5.26 19.88 -9.33
C LEU A 147 5.19 21.22 -10.08
N GLY A 148 6.20 21.52 -10.91
CA GLY A 148 6.26 22.73 -11.73
C GLY A 148 5.70 22.60 -13.15
N ASP A 149 5.29 21.39 -13.56
CA ASP A 149 4.77 21.12 -14.90
C ASP A 149 3.24 21.06 -14.90
N ASP A 150 2.62 21.52 -15.99
CA ASP A 150 1.20 21.36 -16.24
C ASP A 150 0.94 20.00 -16.91
N ILE A 151 0.51 19.02 -16.12
CA ILE A 151 0.16 17.70 -16.65
C ILE A 151 -1.19 17.78 -17.38
N LEU A 152 -1.17 17.50 -18.69
CA LEU A 152 -2.36 17.54 -19.53
C LEU A 152 -3.11 16.20 -19.57
N GLU A 153 -2.39 15.09 -19.48
CA GLU A 153 -2.94 13.75 -19.64
C GLU A 153 -2.09 12.70 -18.91
N VAL A 154 -2.75 11.68 -18.37
CA VAL A 154 -2.12 10.48 -17.80
C VAL A 154 -2.81 9.24 -18.35
N ILE A 155 -2.05 8.38 -19.03
CA ILE A 155 -2.52 7.09 -19.56
C ILE A 155 -1.57 6.00 -19.06
N GLY A 156 -2.13 4.91 -18.54
CA GLY A 156 -1.32 3.80 -18.08
C GLY A 156 -2.10 2.50 -17.88
N ILE A 157 -1.39 1.38 -18.00
CA ILE A 157 -1.90 0.07 -17.61
C ILE A 157 -1.57 -0.12 -16.12
N VAL A 158 -2.59 -0.03 -15.27
CA VAL A 158 -2.40 0.01 -13.81
C VAL A 158 -2.83 -1.26 -13.08
N ASN A 159 -3.39 -2.24 -13.79
CA ASN A 159 -3.78 -3.55 -13.22
C ASN A 159 -3.04 -4.71 -13.92
N GLY A 160 -2.28 -5.48 -13.14
CA GLY A 160 -1.49 -6.59 -13.67
C GLY A 160 -2.32 -7.79 -14.12
N THR A 161 -3.39 -8.11 -13.38
CA THR A 161 -4.27 -9.26 -13.63
C THR A 161 -4.96 -9.13 -14.99
N THR A 162 -5.64 -8.02 -15.23
CA THR A 162 -6.33 -7.76 -16.51
C THR A 162 -5.35 -7.62 -17.65
N ASN A 163 -4.21 -6.96 -17.44
CA ASN A 163 -3.17 -6.87 -18.47
C ASN A 163 -2.64 -8.25 -18.88
N TYR A 164 -2.43 -9.15 -17.91
CA TYR A 164 -2.02 -10.52 -18.18
C TYR A 164 -3.08 -11.26 -19.01
N ILE A 165 -4.35 -11.21 -18.59
CA ILE A 165 -5.47 -11.86 -19.27
C ILE A 165 -5.58 -11.37 -20.71
N LEU A 166 -5.58 -10.05 -20.93
CA LEU A 166 -5.67 -9.46 -22.26
C LEU A 166 -4.46 -9.82 -23.14
N SER A 167 -3.26 -9.86 -22.55
CA SER A 167 -2.05 -10.29 -23.25
C SER A 167 -2.13 -11.75 -23.68
N GLU A 168 -2.58 -12.65 -22.81
CA GLU A 168 -2.75 -14.08 -23.14
C GLU A 168 -3.80 -14.29 -24.24
N MET A 169 -4.95 -13.62 -24.14
CA MET A 169 -5.98 -13.65 -25.17
C MET A 169 -5.44 -13.17 -26.52
N SER A 170 -4.71 -12.06 -26.53
CA SER A 170 -4.16 -11.47 -27.75
C SER A 170 -3.07 -12.33 -28.40
N LEU A 171 -2.11 -12.82 -27.61
CA LEU A 171 -0.94 -13.55 -28.09
C LEU A 171 -1.29 -15.00 -28.44
N ARG A 172 -2.11 -15.67 -27.63
CA ARG A 172 -2.44 -17.09 -27.81
C ARG A 172 -3.78 -17.33 -28.50
N LYS A 173 -4.51 -16.26 -28.83
CA LYS A 173 -5.85 -16.33 -29.45
C LYS A 173 -6.81 -17.22 -28.64
N THR A 174 -6.74 -17.10 -27.31
CA THR A 174 -7.58 -17.85 -26.37
C THR A 174 -8.81 -17.02 -25.96
N SER A 175 -9.84 -17.70 -25.43
CA SER A 175 -10.99 -17.02 -24.85
C SER A 175 -10.63 -16.42 -23.48
N PHE A 176 -11.47 -15.48 -23.03
CA PHE A 176 -11.34 -14.85 -21.72
C PHE A 176 -11.31 -15.88 -20.58
N GLU A 177 -12.21 -16.87 -20.61
CA GLU A 177 -12.34 -17.89 -19.56
C GLU A 177 -11.06 -18.70 -19.40
N LYS A 178 -10.44 -19.08 -20.53
CA LYS A 178 -9.18 -19.82 -20.53
C LYS A 178 -8.01 -18.99 -20.01
N ALA A 179 -7.93 -17.72 -20.42
CA ALA A 179 -6.89 -16.81 -19.94
C ALA A 179 -7.05 -16.52 -18.45
N LEU A 180 -8.29 -16.38 -17.97
CA LEU A 180 -8.58 -16.19 -16.55
C LEU A 180 -8.24 -17.43 -15.72
N GLU A 181 -8.59 -18.64 -16.18
CA GLU A 181 -8.19 -19.88 -15.51
C GLU A 181 -6.65 -20.02 -15.43
N ASP A 182 -5.94 -19.67 -16.50
CA ASP A 182 -4.49 -19.69 -16.51
C ASP A 182 -3.89 -18.67 -15.54
N ALA A 183 -4.45 -17.44 -15.51
CA ALA A 183 -4.07 -16.41 -14.56
C ALA A 183 -4.24 -16.89 -13.10
N LYS A 184 -5.37 -17.52 -12.78
CA LYS A 184 -5.61 -18.11 -11.45
C LYS A 184 -4.61 -19.20 -11.10
N ARG A 185 -4.36 -20.13 -12.03
CA ARG A 185 -3.41 -21.23 -11.83
C ARG A 185 -1.99 -20.74 -11.56
N LYS A 186 -1.58 -19.65 -12.22
CA LYS A 186 -0.25 -19.05 -12.05
C LYS A 186 -0.17 -18.08 -10.87
N GLY A 187 -1.28 -17.83 -10.18
CA GLY A 187 -1.33 -16.87 -9.08
C GLY A 187 -1.33 -15.40 -9.50
N PHE A 188 -1.59 -15.10 -10.77
CA PHE A 188 -1.80 -13.73 -11.25
C PHE A 188 -3.20 -13.20 -10.91
N ALA A 189 -4.18 -14.08 -10.75
CA ALA A 189 -5.54 -13.72 -10.35
C ALA A 189 -5.94 -14.47 -9.07
N GLU A 190 -6.65 -13.79 -8.18
CA GLU A 190 -7.26 -14.44 -7.02
C GLU A 190 -8.43 -15.37 -7.43
N PRO A 191 -8.87 -16.30 -6.56
CA PRO A 191 -10.03 -17.14 -6.84
C PRO A 191 -11.29 -16.35 -7.20
N ILE A 192 -11.49 -15.19 -6.56
CA ILE A 192 -12.58 -14.23 -6.81
C ILE A 192 -11.94 -12.90 -7.28
N PRO A 193 -11.67 -12.72 -8.59
CA PRO A 193 -10.89 -11.60 -9.11
C PRO A 193 -11.78 -10.40 -9.49
N THR A 194 -12.91 -10.22 -8.80
CA THR A 194 -13.92 -9.19 -9.14
C THR A 194 -13.29 -7.79 -9.15
N ASN A 195 -12.44 -7.48 -8.17
CA ASN A 195 -11.77 -6.18 -8.09
C ASN A 195 -10.87 -5.88 -9.30
N ASP A 196 -10.30 -6.92 -9.91
CA ASP A 196 -9.45 -6.77 -11.09
C ASP A 196 -10.29 -6.67 -12.37
N VAL A 197 -11.14 -7.69 -12.60
CA VAL A 197 -11.85 -7.88 -13.87
C VAL A 197 -12.93 -6.83 -14.09
N GLU A 198 -13.63 -6.40 -13.04
CA GLU A 198 -14.64 -5.34 -13.10
C GLU A 198 -14.03 -3.93 -12.98
N GLY A 199 -12.70 -3.82 -12.93
CA GLY A 199 -12.00 -2.54 -13.02
C GLY A 199 -11.85 -1.75 -11.73
N TYR A 200 -12.46 -2.16 -10.61
CA TYR A 200 -12.41 -1.43 -9.33
C TYR A 200 -10.99 -1.05 -8.88
N ASP A 201 -10.03 -1.97 -9.01
CA ASP A 201 -8.60 -1.69 -8.72
C ASP A 201 -8.04 -0.55 -9.57
N SER A 202 -8.36 -0.56 -10.88
CA SER A 202 -7.93 0.49 -11.80
C SER A 202 -8.63 1.81 -11.47
N THR A 203 -9.91 1.78 -11.12
CA THR A 203 -10.69 2.95 -10.70
C THR A 203 -10.04 3.66 -9.52
N TYR A 204 -9.64 2.93 -8.48
CA TYR A 204 -8.96 3.52 -7.31
C TYR A 204 -7.62 4.15 -7.69
N LYS A 205 -6.81 3.44 -8.49
CA LYS A 205 -5.50 3.95 -8.94
C LYS A 205 -5.63 5.19 -9.81
N ILE A 206 -6.58 5.21 -10.74
CA ILE A 206 -6.84 6.35 -11.63
C ILE A 206 -7.37 7.55 -10.83
N ALA A 207 -8.26 7.34 -9.86
CA ALA A 207 -8.74 8.43 -8.99
C ALA A 207 -7.58 9.09 -8.22
N ILE A 208 -6.65 8.28 -7.69
CA ILE A 208 -5.43 8.77 -7.02
C ILE A 208 -4.54 9.53 -8.01
N LEU A 209 -4.22 8.95 -9.15
CA LEU A 209 -3.36 9.60 -10.16
C LEU A 209 -3.95 10.90 -10.65
N ALA A 210 -5.24 10.92 -11.01
CA ALA A 210 -5.91 12.13 -11.48
C ALA A 210 -5.93 13.22 -10.40
N THR A 211 -6.13 12.84 -9.12
CA THR A 211 -6.05 13.79 -8.01
C THR A 211 -4.67 14.43 -7.89
N LEU A 212 -3.61 13.66 -8.12
CA LEU A 212 -2.24 14.17 -8.06
C LEU A 212 -1.87 14.99 -9.30
N CYS A 213 -2.17 14.50 -10.49
CA CYS A 213 -1.82 15.17 -11.75
C CYS A 213 -2.52 16.51 -11.93
N PHE A 214 -3.78 16.63 -11.51
CA PHE A 214 -4.61 17.81 -11.78
C PHE A 214 -4.86 18.67 -10.54
N HIS A 215 -4.18 18.38 -9.43
CA HIS A 215 -4.28 19.11 -8.16
C HIS A 215 -5.71 19.33 -7.65
N GLY A 216 -6.62 18.41 -7.97
CA GLY A 216 -8.04 18.51 -7.65
C GLY A 216 -8.60 17.15 -7.29
N ARG A 217 -9.36 17.07 -6.18
CA ARG A 217 -9.91 15.79 -5.72
C ARG A 217 -10.83 15.17 -6.77
N VAL A 218 -10.52 13.93 -7.14
CA VAL A 218 -11.37 13.09 -7.97
C VAL A 218 -12.01 12.02 -7.09
N ASP A 219 -13.34 12.07 -7.00
CA ASP A 219 -14.12 11.04 -6.29
C ASP A 219 -14.16 9.77 -7.14
N VAL A 220 -14.02 8.61 -6.49
CA VAL A 220 -14.00 7.30 -7.16
C VAL A 220 -15.25 7.09 -8.01
N GLU A 221 -16.40 7.55 -7.53
CA GLU A 221 -17.70 7.43 -8.18
C GLU A 221 -17.81 8.24 -9.48
N LYS A 222 -16.86 9.14 -9.75
CA LYS A 222 -16.78 9.92 -10.99
C LYS A 222 -15.86 9.30 -12.05
N VAL A 223 -15.15 8.23 -11.71
CA VAL A 223 -14.33 7.48 -12.66
C VAL A 223 -15.21 6.45 -13.37
N TYR A 224 -15.27 6.55 -14.70
CA TYR A 224 -16.06 5.67 -15.57
C TYR A 224 -15.41 4.29 -15.74
#